data_AF-A0A818ELB5-F1
#
_entry.id   AF-A0A818ELB5-F1
#
_cell.length_a   1.000
_cell.length_b   1.000
_cell.length_c   1.000
_cell.angle_alpha   90.00
_cell.angle_beta   90.00
_cell.angle_gamma   90.00
#
_symmetry.space_group_name_H-M   'P 1'
#
loop_
_entity.id
_entity.type
_entity.pdbx_description
1 polymer ?
#
loop_
_entity_poly.entity_id
_entity_poly.type
_entity_poly.pdbx_seq_one_letter_code
_entity_poly.pdbx_strand_id
1 'polypeptide(L)'
;MSFTNSCFKCKDPENPCISFCDIGNFTCSCGHRQHFHQQGPNINDQLLKLVTDPWSDLSCNSSTEITKQKLRMKVMAYYNLKRDQCMVLNYIKAKSRQVVTAHIYPKSKSNHMKFFGLNLSDTNHPRNCLRLATEIEHAFDKKYLTIIEENGQLKIFLLNKTISSQRITTVSSHTFGDIHQAPLLFKNHNRPYHRMLALHCYSAFEEAKKKQKEFLLTDADFHYSTNYIQDLLNKSLDKDKHSHVYQWLMNNPVGEEIQLETSRTTSSAFITIDSLLNPAATEDNEIKRLVTQSPSSTAEQDVAVLHSASSSSTYLASLDMNLIELFRMINKQQTDSNTQEEKIFQYIREVSALRSNFNSALKLIR
;
A
#
# COMPACT_ATOMS: atom_id res chain seq x y z
N MET A 1 -0.51 25.43 23.13
CA MET A 1 -1.74 25.53 22.32
C MET A 1 -2.40 24.16 22.35
N SER A 2 -3.51 24.08 23.07
CA SER A 2 -4.23 22.85 23.38
C SER A 2 -5.36 22.67 22.37
N PHE A 3 -5.43 21.51 21.70
CA PHE A 3 -6.54 21.20 20.81
C PHE A 3 -7.78 20.84 21.64
N THR A 4 -8.80 21.68 21.59
CA THR A 4 -10.13 21.37 22.13
C THR A 4 -10.95 20.66 21.05
N ASN A 5 -11.30 19.40 21.29
CA ASN A 5 -12.32 18.68 20.51
C ASN A 5 -13.68 19.35 20.74
N SER A 6 -14.27 19.91 19.68
CA SER A 6 -15.63 20.45 19.72
C SER A 6 -16.65 19.31 19.64
N CYS A 7 -17.20 18.88 20.78
CA CYS A 7 -18.43 18.09 20.80
C CYS A 7 -19.63 18.98 20.43
N PHE A 8 -20.39 18.57 19.42
CA PHE A 8 -21.68 19.20 19.11
C PHE A 8 -22.67 18.96 20.26
N LYS A 9 -23.18 20.03 20.85
CA LYS A 9 -24.24 19.97 21.87
C LYS A 9 -25.59 19.68 21.20
N CYS A 10 -26.29 18.63 21.63
CA CYS A 10 -27.74 18.53 21.40
C CYS A 10 -28.43 19.73 22.08
N LYS A 11 -29.24 20.48 21.32
CA LYS A 11 -30.07 21.58 21.83
C LYS A 11 -31.42 21.05 22.28
N ASP A 12 -31.44 20.24 23.34
CA ASP A 12 -32.69 19.93 24.04
C ASP A 12 -32.59 20.40 25.50
N PRO A 13 -33.30 21.46 25.90
CA PRO A 13 -33.15 22.06 27.23
C PRO A 13 -33.73 21.21 28.37
N GLU A 14 -34.48 20.14 28.07
CA GLU A 14 -35.12 19.32 29.12
C GLU A 14 -34.38 18.01 29.44
N ASN A 15 -33.31 17.65 28.71
CA ASN A 15 -32.62 16.38 28.95
C ASN A 15 -31.10 16.41 28.65
N PRO A 16 -30.23 16.78 29.61
CA PRO A 16 -28.79 16.84 29.40
C PRO A 16 -28.16 15.44 29.36
N CYS A 17 -27.66 15.02 28.20
CA CYS A 17 -26.93 13.76 28.05
C CYS A 17 -25.56 13.82 28.74
N ILE A 18 -25.31 12.89 29.67
CA ILE A 18 -23.99 12.65 30.26
C ILE A 18 -23.12 11.95 29.22
N SER A 19 -21.98 12.54 28.87
CA SER A 19 -21.05 11.97 27.88
C SER A 19 -20.06 11.02 28.55
N PHE A 20 -20.05 9.76 28.10
CA PHE A 20 -18.92 8.84 28.23
C PHE A 20 -18.42 8.54 26.81
N CYS A 21 -17.13 8.77 26.57
CA CYS A 21 -16.49 8.43 25.30
C CYS A 21 -15.84 7.06 25.42
N ASP A 22 -16.48 6.04 24.85
CA ASP A 22 -15.81 4.82 24.42
C ASP A 22 -16.35 4.37 23.07
N ILE A 23 -15.45 3.81 22.25
CA ILE A 23 -15.67 3.48 20.84
C ILE A 23 -16.58 2.24 20.76
N GLY A 24 -17.88 2.45 20.52
CA GLY A 24 -18.83 1.39 20.22
C GLY A 24 -20.27 1.91 20.06
N ASN A 25 -20.89 1.61 18.92
CA ASN A 25 -22.31 1.78 18.54
C ASN A 25 -23.18 2.67 19.45
N PHE A 26 -23.45 3.90 19.02
CA PHE A 26 -24.41 4.79 19.67
C PHE A 26 -25.85 4.50 19.21
N THR A 27 -26.75 4.23 20.15
CA THR A 27 -28.16 4.60 20.05
C THR A 27 -28.40 5.81 20.95
N CYS A 28 -28.76 6.96 20.37
CA CYS A 28 -29.30 8.08 21.14
C CYS A 28 -30.60 7.64 21.82
N SER A 29 -30.77 7.97 23.11
CA SER A 29 -32.02 7.76 23.86
C SER A 29 -33.22 8.51 23.26
N CYS A 30 -32.99 9.42 22.31
CA CYS A 30 -33.99 10.15 21.55
C CYS A 30 -34.68 9.35 20.42
N GLY A 31 -34.46 8.02 20.31
CA GLY A 31 -35.12 7.15 19.34
C GLY A 31 -34.75 7.38 17.86
N HIS A 32 -33.93 8.39 17.55
CA HIS A 32 -33.46 8.65 16.20
C HIS A 32 -32.20 7.81 15.91
N ARG A 33 -32.36 6.73 15.14
CA ARG A 33 -31.24 6.07 14.46
C ARG A 33 -30.74 6.98 13.34
N GLN A 34 -29.72 7.78 13.62
CA GLN A 34 -28.91 8.33 12.53
C GLN A 34 -28.02 7.21 12.01
N HIS A 35 -28.43 6.59 10.90
CA HIS A 35 -27.57 5.72 10.12
C HIS A 35 -26.48 6.57 9.47
N PHE A 36 -25.39 6.82 10.20
CA PHE A 36 -24.15 7.26 9.57
C PHE A 36 -23.59 6.09 8.78
N HIS A 37 -23.87 6.05 7.48
CA HIS A 37 -23.03 5.32 6.54
C HIS A 37 -21.67 6.02 6.49
N GLN A 38 -20.80 5.74 7.48
CA GLN A 38 -19.37 5.87 7.24
C GLN A 38 -19.04 4.79 6.21
N GLN A 39 -18.99 5.17 4.93
CA GLN A 39 -18.36 4.33 3.94
C GLN A 39 -16.92 4.15 4.40
N GLY A 40 -16.56 2.92 4.81
CA GLY A 40 -15.19 2.60 5.16
C GLY A 40 -14.27 2.97 3.98
N PRO A 41 -13.02 3.37 4.26
CA PRO A 41 -12.05 3.69 3.21
C PRO A 41 -12.01 2.57 2.16
N ASN A 42 -12.02 2.95 0.88
CA ASN A 42 -11.96 2.02 -0.23
C ASN A 42 -10.70 1.15 -0.09
N ILE A 43 -10.86 -0.18 -0.18
CA ILE A 43 -9.77 -1.15 -0.06
C ILE A 43 -8.66 -0.86 -1.09
N ASN A 44 -9.04 -0.35 -2.27
CA ASN A 44 -8.09 0.03 -3.31
C ASN A 44 -7.21 1.21 -2.87
N ASP A 45 -7.76 2.19 -2.17
CA ASP A 45 -7.01 3.36 -1.69
C ASP A 45 -6.03 2.98 -0.58
N GLN A 46 -6.42 2.05 0.30
CA GLN A 46 -5.50 1.52 1.32
C GLN A 46 -4.35 0.72 0.69
N LEU A 47 -4.66 -0.15 -0.27
CA LEU A 47 -3.64 -0.91 -0.99
C LEU A 47 -2.72 0.03 -1.77
N LEU A 48 -3.28 1.07 -2.38
CA LEU A 48 -2.52 2.06 -3.11
C LEU A 48 -1.57 2.82 -2.19
N LYS A 49 -2.06 3.32 -1.04
CA LYS A 49 -1.23 3.99 -0.03
C LYS A 49 -0.11 3.08 0.50
N LEU A 50 -0.39 1.80 0.69
CA LEU A 50 0.61 0.81 1.13
C LEU A 50 1.70 0.53 0.10
N VAL A 51 1.42 0.72 -1.19
CA VAL A 51 2.41 0.54 -2.27
C VAL A 51 3.13 1.87 -2.58
N THR A 52 2.43 3.01 -2.52
CA THR A 52 2.98 4.34 -2.84
C THR A 52 3.78 4.97 -1.70
N ASP A 53 3.53 4.57 -0.45
CA ASP A 53 4.27 5.04 0.72
C ASP A 53 4.64 3.91 1.71
N PRO A 54 5.52 2.98 1.29
CA PRO A 54 5.96 1.88 2.16
C PRO A 54 6.81 2.34 3.36
N TRP A 55 7.28 3.59 3.39
CA TRP A 55 8.13 4.16 4.45
C TRP A 55 7.34 4.78 5.61
N SER A 56 6.04 5.04 5.42
CA SER A 56 5.18 5.59 6.48
C SER A 56 5.05 4.66 7.70
N ASP A 57 5.05 3.34 7.48
CA ASP A 57 4.87 2.31 8.51
C ASP A 57 6.08 1.37 8.58
N LEU A 58 7.26 1.92 8.86
CA LEU A 58 8.45 1.11 9.13
C LEU A 58 8.31 0.45 10.51
N SER A 59 7.58 -0.67 10.55
CA SER A 59 7.61 -1.56 11.70
C SER A 59 9.02 -2.12 11.83
N CYS A 60 9.58 -2.05 13.04
CA CYS A 60 10.86 -2.63 13.39
C CYS A 60 10.75 -4.16 13.42
N ASN A 61 10.49 -4.79 12.28
CA ASN A 61 10.54 -6.23 12.13
C ASN A 61 12.01 -6.65 12.24
N SER A 62 12.43 -6.89 13.48
CA SER A 62 13.82 -7.14 13.82
C SER A 62 14.30 -8.41 13.11
N SER A 63 15.05 -8.22 12.02
CA SER A 63 15.80 -9.32 11.44
C SER A 63 16.86 -9.74 12.44
N THR A 64 17.10 -11.05 12.55
CA THR A 64 18.17 -11.56 13.40
C THR A 64 19.51 -10.94 12.99
N GLU A 65 20.41 -10.74 13.96
CA GLU A 65 21.72 -10.13 13.72
C GLU A 65 22.53 -10.91 12.67
N ILE A 66 22.38 -12.24 12.65
CA ILE A 66 23.00 -13.11 11.64
C ILE A 66 22.51 -12.78 10.23
N THR A 67 21.21 -12.53 10.06
CA THR A 67 20.64 -12.18 8.75
C THR A 67 21.12 -10.81 8.30
N LYS A 68 21.16 -9.83 9.21
CA LYS A 68 21.70 -8.49 8.95
C LYS A 68 23.17 -8.56 8.56
N GLN A 69 23.96 -9.40 9.23
CA GLN A 69 25.37 -9.60 8.93
C GLN A 69 25.59 -10.20 7.54
N LYS A 70 24.84 -11.24 7.18
CA LYS A 70 24.91 -11.86 5.84
C LYS A 70 24.56 -10.87 4.74
N LEU A 71 23.48 -10.11 4.91
CA LEU A 71 23.08 -9.08 3.96
C LEU A 71 24.16 -8.00 3.82
N ARG A 72 24.71 -7.51 4.94
CA ARG A 72 25.79 -6.52 4.94
C ARG A 72 27.00 -6.99 4.13
N MET A 73 27.45 -8.23 4.33
CA MET A 73 28.58 -8.78 3.57
C MET A 73 28.27 -8.88 2.07
N LYS A 74 27.06 -9.32 1.71
CA LYS A 74 26.62 -9.40 0.30
C LYS A 74 26.61 -8.02 -0.37
N VAL A 75 26.12 -6.99 0.32
CA VAL A 75 26.07 -5.62 -0.17
C VAL A 75 27.46 -5.01 -0.30
N MET A 76 28.33 -5.22 0.70
CA MET A 76 29.73 -4.78 0.65
C MET A 76 30.47 -5.38 -0.55
N ALA A 77 30.33 -6.69 -0.77
CA ALA A 77 30.94 -7.37 -1.91
C ALA A 77 30.40 -6.84 -3.24
N TYR A 78 29.08 -6.67 -3.35
CA TYR A 78 28.43 -6.17 -4.58
C TYR A 78 28.92 -4.77 -4.98
N TYR A 79 28.97 -3.82 -4.03
CA TYR A 79 29.39 -2.45 -4.33
C TYR A 79 30.91 -2.23 -4.23
N ASN A 80 31.70 -3.26 -3.91
CA ASN A 80 33.14 -3.17 -3.63
C ASN A 80 33.47 -2.13 -2.53
N LEU A 81 32.73 -2.21 -1.42
CA LEU A 81 32.84 -1.31 -0.27
C LEU A 81 33.47 -1.99 0.93
N LYS A 82 34.25 -1.23 1.69
CA LYS A 82 34.77 -1.61 3.01
C LYS A 82 33.70 -1.44 4.10
N ARG A 83 33.98 -2.01 5.27
CA ARG A 83 33.05 -2.07 6.41
C ARG A 83 32.67 -0.69 6.96
N ASP A 84 33.54 0.29 6.79
CA ASP A 84 33.44 1.68 7.23
C ASP A 84 33.15 2.65 6.08
N GLN A 85 32.87 2.13 4.88
CA GLN A 85 32.50 2.96 3.74
C GLN A 85 30.99 3.17 3.62
N CYS A 86 30.62 4.45 3.52
CA CYS A 86 29.31 4.97 3.17
C CYS A 86 29.31 5.39 1.71
N MET A 87 28.23 5.13 0.99
CA MET A 87 28.09 5.46 -0.43
C MET A 87 28.02 6.97 -0.68
N VAL A 88 27.71 7.79 0.33
CA VAL A 88 27.63 9.25 0.20
C VAL A 88 28.91 9.91 0.71
N LEU A 89 29.38 9.51 1.89
CA LEU A 89 30.50 10.14 2.59
C LEU A 89 31.86 9.48 2.31
N ASN A 90 31.91 8.47 1.43
CA ASN A 90 33.05 7.60 1.22
C ASN A 90 33.54 6.96 2.53
N TYR A 91 34.68 7.40 3.06
CA TYR A 91 35.32 6.80 4.21
C TYR A 91 34.92 7.50 5.50
N ILE A 92 34.33 6.74 6.41
CA ILE A 92 33.91 7.22 7.72
C ILE A 92 34.91 6.68 8.75
N LYS A 93 35.73 7.57 9.33
CA LYS A 93 36.70 7.28 10.41
C LYS A 93 36.05 6.88 11.74
N ALA A 94 34.87 6.29 11.70
CA ALA A 94 34.06 6.08 12.89
C ALA A 94 33.81 4.60 13.17
N LYS A 95 33.27 4.32 14.36
CA LYS A 95 32.99 2.95 14.80
C LYS A 95 32.08 2.28 13.76
N SER A 96 32.40 1.05 13.34
CA SER A 96 31.70 0.29 12.28
C SER A 96 30.18 0.11 12.45
N ARG A 97 29.59 0.58 13.54
CA ARG A 97 28.15 0.59 13.83
C ARG A 97 27.41 1.78 13.20
N GLN A 98 28.11 2.78 12.69
CA GLN A 98 27.49 3.99 12.15
C GLN A 98 27.20 3.95 10.65
N VAL A 99 27.63 2.90 9.94
CA VAL A 99 27.23 2.66 8.55
C VAL A 99 26.33 1.43 8.50
N VAL A 100 25.08 1.65 8.10
CA VAL A 100 24.03 0.63 8.03
C VAL A 100 23.87 0.10 6.60
N THR A 101 23.06 -0.94 6.46
CA THR A 101 22.61 -1.43 5.15
C THR A 101 21.13 -1.09 5.05
N ALA A 102 20.85 0.06 4.44
CA ALA A 102 19.51 0.62 4.26
C ALA A 102 18.81 -0.10 3.11
N HIS A 103 17.58 -0.55 3.29
CA HIS A 103 16.78 -1.01 2.15
C HIS A 103 16.24 0.19 1.39
N ILE A 104 16.26 0.15 0.05
CA ILE A 104 15.61 1.19 -0.75
C ILE A 104 14.11 1.02 -0.59
N TYR A 105 13.59 -0.16 -0.92
CA TYR A 105 12.21 -0.53 -0.66
C TYR A 105 12.13 -1.38 0.62
N PRO A 106 11.31 -0.97 1.60
CA PRO A 106 11.27 -1.59 2.92
C PRO A 106 11.01 -3.10 2.91
N LYS A 107 11.79 -3.83 3.73
CA LYS A 107 11.64 -5.28 3.91
C LYS A 107 10.25 -5.66 4.43
N SER A 108 9.63 -4.82 5.27
CA SER A 108 8.29 -5.06 5.83
C SER A 108 7.19 -5.12 4.76
N LYS A 109 7.45 -4.62 3.55
CA LYS A 109 6.51 -4.56 2.42
C LYS A 109 6.95 -5.44 1.25
N SER A 110 7.75 -6.47 1.51
CA SER A 110 8.33 -7.35 0.47
C SER A 110 7.32 -8.05 -0.44
N ASN A 111 6.08 -8.23 0.01
CA ASN A 111 4.97 -8.76 -0.79
C ASN A 111 4.61 -7.86 -1.99
N HIS A 112 4.99 -6.58 -1.96
CA HIS A 112 4.74 -5.61 -3.03
C HIS A 112 5.86 -5.55 -4.08
N MET A 113 6.93 -6.33 -3.93
CA MET A 113 8.03 -6.42 -4.91
C MET A 113 7.52 -6.72 -6.33
N LYS A 114 6.46 -7.54 -6.44
CA LYS A 114 5.84 -7.93 -7.71
C LYS A 114 5.33 -6.75 -8.54
N PHE A 115 4.88 -5.65 -7.91
CA PHE A 115 4.45 -4.44 -8.62
C PHE A 115 5.59 -3.80 -9.41
N PHE A 116 6.81 -3.97 -8.91
CA PHE A 116 8.00 -3.50 -9.59
C PHE A 116 8.52 -4.53 -10.59
N GLY A 117 7.91 -5.71 -10.75
CA GLY A 117 8.47 -6.82 -11.53
C GLY A 117 9.69 -7.45 -10.86
N LEU A 118 9.69 -7.50 -9.52
CA LEU A 118 10.69 -8.18 -8.70
C LEU A 118 10.09 -9.37 -7.99
N ASN A 119 10.95 -10.35 -7.70
CA ASN A 119 10.59 -11.51 -6.91
C ASN A 119 10.71 -11.20 -5.41
N LEU A 120 10.04 -12.00 -4.58
CA LEU A 120 10.17 -11.88 -3.12
C LEU A 120 11.63 -12.07 -2.66
N SER A 121 12.38 -12.94 -3.35
CA SER A 121 13.81 -13.18 -3.10
C SER A 121 14.68 -11.94 -3.33
N ASP A 122 14.21 -10.96 -4.11
CA ASP A 122 14.93 -9.73 -4.40
C ASP A 122 14.90 -8.72 -3.24
N THR A 123 14.09 -8.96 -2.22
CA THR A 123 14.00 -8.13 -1.00
C THR A 123 15.36 -7.88 -0.36
N ASN A 124 16.20 -8.92 -0.30
CA ASN A 124 17.58 -8.86 0.24
C ASN A 124 18.63 -8.88 -0.88
N HIS A 125 18.25 -8.49 -2.10
CA HIS A 125 19.19 -8.33 -3.20
C HIS A 125 20.02 -7.05 -2.96
N PRO A 126 21.34 -7.04 -3.24
CA PRO A 126 22.16 -5.85 -3.03
C PRO A 126 21.68 -4.60 -3.76
N ARG A 127 21.03 -4.76 -4.92
CA ARG A 127 20.40 -3.66 -5.68
C ARG A 127 19.22 -3.01 -4.94
N ASN A 128 18.58 -3.68 -3.97
CA ASN A 128 17.56 -3.10 -3.08
C ASN A 128 18.17 -2.54 -1.78
N CYS A 129 19.50 -2.41 -1.70
CA CYS A 129 20.16 -1.92 -0.51
C CYS A 129 21.20 -0.85 -0.84
N LEU A 130 21.38 0.08 0.10
CA LEU A 130 22.40 1.12 0.10
C LEU A 130 23.22 1.03 1.38
N ARG A 131 24.48 1.45 1.32
CA ARG A 131 25.37 1.56 2.49
C ARG A 131 25.43 3.01 2.90
N LEU A 132 24.68 3.40 3.91
CA LEU A 132 24.49 4.79 4.34
C LEU A 132 24.97 4.98 5.78
N ALA A 133 25.39 6.19 6.13
CA ALA A 133 25.51 6.57 7.53
C ALA A 133 24.12 6.54 8.19
N THR A 134 24.03 6.16 9.46
CA THR A 134 22.74 6.00 10.17
C THR A 134 21.85 7.25 10.05
N GLU A 135 22.41 8.45 10.18
CA GLU A 135 21.63 9.69 10.08
C GLU A 135 21.15 9.98 8.65
N ILE A 136 21.92 9.58 7.63
CA ILE A 136 21.52 9.70 6.23
C ILE A 136 20.40 8.70 5.92
N GLU A 137 20.49 7.47 6.45
CA GLU A 137 19.42 6.48 6.32
C GLU A 137 18.13 6.94 7.00
N HIS A 138 18.19 7.46 8.23
CA HIS A 138 17.02 8.03 8.87
C HIS A 138 16.41 9.19 8.06
N ALA A 139 17.24 10.07 7.50
CA ALA A 139 16.76 11.17 6.66
C ALA A 139 16.16 10.69 5.32
N PHE A 140 16.71 9.61 4.75
CA PHE A 140 16.16 8.94 3.58
C PHE A 140 14.78 8.34 3.90
N ASP A 141 14.67 7.52 4.95
CA ASP A 141 13.41 6.90 5.37
C ASP A 141 12.33 7.92 5.74
N LYS A 142 12.72 9.06 6.33
CA LYS A 142 11.83 10.19 6.64
C LYS A 142 11.51 11.08 5.43
N LYS A 143 12.05 10.77 4.25
CA LYS A 143 11.89 11.55 3.01
C LYS A 143 12.38 12.99 3.11
N TYR A 144 13.29 13.28 4.04
CA TYR A 144 13.96 14.58 4.13
C TYR A 144 14.99 14.78 3.03
N LEU A 145 15.48 13.68 2.47
CA LEU A 145 16.28 13.66 1.26
C LEU A 145 15.81 12.51 0.37
N THR A 146 16.18 12.55 -0.90
CA THR A 146 16.00 11.45 -1.84
C THR A 146 17.27 11.27 -2.68
N ILE A 147 17.26 10.30 -3.58
CA ILE A 147 18.30 10.10 -4.59
C ILE A 147 17.68 10.40 -5.95
N ILE A 148 18.35 11.24 -6.73
CA ILE A 148 18.01 11.58 -8.11
C ILE A 148 19.08 11.06 -9.06
N GLU A 149 18.76 10.92 -10.34
CA GLU A 149 19.75 10.71 -11.41
C GLU A 149 19.92 12.02 -12.16
N GLU A 150 21.17 12.49 -12.28
CA GLU A 150 21.50 13.67 -13.08
C GLU A 150 22.80 13.41 -13.83
N ASN A 151 22.83 13.65 -15.15
CA ASN A 151 24.00 13.43 -16.00
C ASN A 151 24.58 12.00 -15.91
N GLY A 152 23.72 11.00 -15.72
CA GLY A 152 24.15 9.61 -15.59
C GLY A 152 24.72 9.24 -14.22
N GLN A 153 24.58 10.10 -13.21
CA GLN A 153 25.08 9.88 -11.86
C GLN A 153 23.96 10.00 -10.83
N LEU A 154 23.87 9.02 -9.93
CA LEU A 154 22.98 9.10 -8.78
C LEU A 154 23.54 10.08 -7.76
N LYS A 155 22.72 11.03 -7.30
CA LYS A 155 23.10 12.07 -6.35
C LYS A 155 22.07 12.20 -5.23
N ILE A 156 22.52 12.67 -4.07
CA ILE A 156 21.62 13.03 -2.97
C ILE A 156 20.93 14.35 -3.28
N PHE A 157 19.61 14.40 -3.12
CA PHE A 157 18.83 15.62 -3.22
C PHE A 157 18.15 15.91 -1.88
N LEU A 158 18.38 17.09 -1.33
CA LEU A 158 17.89 17.48 -0.01
C LEU A 158 16.54 18.19 -0.20
N LEU A 159 15.48 17.61 0.37
CA LEU A 159 14.13 18.14 0.27
C LEU A 159 13.77 18.97 1.49
N ASN A 160 14.20 18.56 2.68
CA ASN A 160 14.00 19.36 3.88
C ASN A 160 15.20 20.29 4.10
N LYS A 161 15.08 21.56 3.70
CA LYS A 161 16.19 22.52 3.83
C LYS A 161 16.45 22.94 5.29
N THR A 162 15.51 22.70 6.22
CA THR A 162 15.70 23.04 7.64
C THR A 162 16.83 22.25 8.30
N ILE A 163 17.11 21.04 7.83
CA ILE A 163 18.20 20.21 8.36
C ILE A 163 19.55 20.48 7.66
N SER A 164 19.61 21.41 6.70
CA SER A 164 20.83 21.66 5.91
C SER A 164 22.06 21.95 6.78
N SER A 165 21.91 22.75 7.84
CA SER A 165 23.00 23.07 8.77
C SER A 165 23.25 22.01 9.85
N GLN A 166 22.43 20.97 9.94
CA GLN A 166 22.59 19.90 10.92
C GLN A 166 23.81 19.05 10.57
N ARG A 167 24.71 18.84 11.55
CA ARG A 167 25.89 18.00 11.39
C ARG A 167 25.52 16.51 11.35
N ILE A 168 26.19 15.78 10.48
CA ILE A 168 26.13 14.31 10.44
C ILE A 168 27.11 13.80 11.49
N THR A 169 26.62 13.40 12.67
CA THR A 169 27.46 13.11 13.84
C THR A 169 28.48 11.97 13.59
N THR A 170 28.13 11.04 12.71
CA THR A 170 29.00 9.97 12.22
C THR A 170 30.25 10.49 11.51
N VAL A 171 30.19 11.67 10.85
CA VAL A 171 31.34 12.36 10.26
C VAL A 171 31.23 13.84 10.60
N SER A 172 31.81 14.22 11.73
CA SER A 172 31.69 15.59 12.27
C SER A 172 32.00 16.71 11.28
N SER A 173 32.82 16.48 10.25
CA SER A 173 33.17 17.50 9.26
C SER A 173 32.08 17.82 8.23
N HIS A 174 30.97 17.07 8.17
CA HIS A 174 29.92 17.26 7.17
C HIS A 174 28.56 17.60 7.80
N THR A 175 27.78 18.40 7.08
CA THR A 175 26.37 18.71 7.30
C THR A 175 25.50 18.05 6.24
N PHE A 176 24.17 18.11 6.38
CA PHE A 176 23.26 17.68 5.32
C PHE A 176 23.34 18.57 4.07
N GLY A 177 23.65 19.86 4.25
CA GLY A 177 23.91 20.79 3.15
C GLY A 177 25.13 20.39 2.32
N ASP A 178 26.21 19.95 2.98
CA ASP A 178 27.45 19.52 2.29
C ASP A 178 27.25 18.28 1.42
N ILE A 179 26.28 17.43 1.76
CA ILE A 179 25.97 16.23 0.96
C ILE A 179 24.89 16.47 -0.09
N HIS A 180 24.30 17.67 -0.16
CA HIS A 180 23.38 18.00 -1.25
C HIS A 180 24.12 17.94 -2.59
N GLN A 181 23.53 17.24 -3.57
CA GLN A 181 24.13 16.92 -4.86
C GLN A 181 25.39 16.04 -4.80
N ALA A 182 25.74 15.50 -3.63
CA ALA A 182 26.87 14.57 -3.51
C ALA A 182 26.57 13.28 -4.27
N PRO A 183 27.53 12.78 -5.07
CA PRO A 183 27.33 11.57 -5.86
C PRO A 183 27.38 10.31 -4.99
N LEU A 184 26.58 9.31 -5.35
CA LEU A 184 26.66 7.99 -4.76
C LEU A 184 27.85 7.20 -5.34
N LEU A 185 28.60 6.56 -4.44
CA LEU A 185 29.77 5.77 -4.76
C LEU A 185 29.39 4.32 -5.08
N PHE A 186 29.45 3.96 -6.35
CA PHE A 186 29.34 2.59 -6.86
C PHE A 186 29.90 2.53 -8.29
N LYS A 187 30.14 1.31 -8.80
CA LYS A 187 30.51 1.12 -10.22
C LYS A 187 29.25 1.07 -11.07
N ASN A 188 29.24 1.70 -12.26
CA ASN A 188 28.04 1.83 -13.11
C ASN A 188 27.26 0.53 -13.41
N HIS A 189 27.91 -0.64 -13.45
CA HIS A 189 27.23 -1.93 -13.65
C HIS A 189 26.58 -2.50 -12.38
N ASN A 190 26.89 -1.94 -11.21
CA ASN A 190 26.35 -2.33 -9.90
C ASN A 190 25.28 -1.34 -9.43
N ARG A 191 24.40 -0.90 -10.34
CA ARG A 191 23.38 0.10 -10.03
C ARG A 191 22.28 -0.43 -9.12
N PRO A 192 21.84 0.34 -8.11
CA PRO A 192 20.64 0.00 -7.33
C PRO A 192 19.40 -0.08 -8.23
N TYR A 193 18.30 -0.66 -7.72
CA TYR A 193 17.03 -0.71 -8.44
C TYR A 193 16.46 0.69 -8.64
N HIS A 194 16.71 1.28 -9.80
CA HIS A 194 16.29 2.63 -10.13
C HIS A 194 14.77 2.81 -10.08
N ARG A 195 13.98 1.78 -10.40
CA ARG A 195 12.51 1.82 -10.23
C ARG A 195 12.06 2.03 -8.78
N MET A 196 12.82 1.50 -7.81
CA MET A 196 12.52 1.71 -6.38
C MET A 196 13.01 3.08 -5.93
N LEU A 197 14.16 3.54 -6.43
CA LEU A 197 14.61 4.92 -6.22
C LEU A 197 13.61 5.92 -6.82
N ALA A 198 13.04 5.63 -7.99
CA ALA A 198 12.03 6.47 -8.64
C ALA A 198 10.77 6.56 -7.79
N LEU A 199 10.30 5.45 -7.22
CA LEU A 199 9.18 5.47 -6.27
C LEU A 199 9.53 6.27 -5.01
N HIS A 200 10.71 6.06 -4.41
CA HIS A 200 11.13 6.84 -3.24
C HIS A 200 11.18 8.33 -3.57
N CYS A 201 11.78 8.68 -4.70
CA CYS A 201 11.88 10.04 -5.21
C CYS A 201 10.49 10.67 -5.39
N TYR A 202 9.58 9.96 -6.04
CA TYR A 202 8.20 10.38 -6.19
C TYR A 202 7.52 10.63 -4.84
N SER A 203 7.54 9.63 -3.95
CA SER A 203 6.93 9.70 -2.62
C SER A 203 7.53 10.84 -1.78
N ALA A 204 8.83 11.08 -1.90
CA ALA A 204 9.53 12.14 -1.18
C ALA A 204 9.19 13.53 -1.70
N PHE A 205 9.09 13.71 -3.02
CA PHE A 205 8.63 14.98 -3.59
C PHE A 205 7.17 15.27 -3.25
N GLU A 206 6.29 14.27 -3.27
CA GLU A 206 4.88 14.46 -2.86
C GLU A 206 4.76 14.84 -1.38
N GLU A 207 5.54 14.19 -0.49
CA GLU A 207 5.62 14.58 0.92
C GLU A 207 6.16 16.01 1.08
N ALA A 208 7.20 16.36 0.32
CA ALA A 208 7.81 17.68 0.35
C ALA A 208 6.87 18.78 -0.16
N LYS A 209 6.01 18.50 -1.15
CA LYS A 209 4.95 19.42 -1.61
C LYS A 209 3.94 19.69 -0.49
N LYS A 210 3.47 18.64 0.20
CA LYS A 210 2.56 18.77 1.36
C LYS A 210 3.18 19.59 2.49
N LYS A 211 4.49 19.46 2.66
CA LYS A 211 5.30 20.15 3.68
C LYS A 211 6.09 21.34 3.16
N GLN A 212 5.71 21.93 2.01
CA GLN A 212 6.52 22.94 1.32
C GLN A 212 7.00 24.07 2.24
N LYS A 213 6.11 24.60 3.09
CA LYS A 213 6.43 25.65 4.07
C LYS A 213 7.36 25.16 5.18
N GLU A 214 7.13 23.96 5.70
CA GLU A 214 7.96 23.34 6.74
C GLU A 214 9.38 23.06 6.21
N PHE A 215 9.49 22.63 4.95
CA PHE A 215 10.76 22.26 4.33
C PHE A 215 11.51 23.43 3.68
N LEU A 216 10.94 24.64 3.73
CA LEU A 216 11.47 25.87 3.12
C LEU A 216 11.73 25.74 1.61
N LEU A 217 10.83 25.05 0.90
CA LEU A 217 10.92 24.81 -0.54
C LEU A 217 10.17 25.85 -1.37
N THR A 218 10.66 26.09 -2.57
CA THR A 218 10.09 26.99 -3.59
C THR A 218 9.58 26.19 -4.78
N ASP A 219 8.76 26.79 -5.64
CA ASP A 219 8.23 26.12 -6.84
C ASP A 219 9.36 25.67 -7.79
N ALA A 220 10.48 26.40 -7.80
CA ALA A 220 11.68 26.04 -8.55
C ALA A 220 12.29 24.70 -8.09
N ASP A 221 12.17 24.34 -6.80
CA ASP A 221 12.68 23.07 -6.28
C ASP A 221 11.87 21.87 -6.80
N PHE A 222 10.62 22.08 -7.20
CA PHE A 222 9.75 21.03 -7.73
C PHE A 222 9.74 20.96 -9.27
N HIS A 223 10.24 21.99 -9.94
CA HIS A 223 10.18 22.14 -11.40
C HIS A 223 10.75 20.92 -12.14
N TYR A 224 11.80 20.30 -11.59
CA TYR A 224 12.47 19.14 -12.19
C TYR A 224 12.08 17.79 -11.57
N SER A 225 11.14 17.75 -10.64
CA SER A 225 10.78 16.51 -9.92
C SER A 225 10.35 15.38 -10.87
N THR A 226 9.52 15.68 -11.86
CA THR A 226 9.11 14.73 -12.90
C THR A 226 10.30 14.25 -13.74
N ASN A 227 11.21 15.16 -14.11
CA ASN A 227 12.40 14.82 -14.89
C ASN A 227 13.31 13.86 -14.11
N TYR A 228 13.52 14.08 -12.81
CA TYR A 228 14.33 13.18 -11.97
C TYR A 228 13.73 11.77 -11.88
N ILE A 229 12.41 11.66 -11.77
CA ILE A 229 11.72 10.36 -11.75
C ILE A 229 11.88 9.67 -13.11
N GLN A 230 11.70 10.41 -14.20
CA GLN A 230 11.82 9.89 -15.55
C GLN A 230 13.25 9.48 -15.87
N ASP A 231 14.26 10.24 -15.44
CA ASP A 231 15.67 9.91 -15.61
C ASP A 231 16.07 8.64 -14.87
N LEU A 232 15.61 8.46 -13.63
CA LEU A 232 15.79 7.21 -12.90
C LEU A 232 15.21 6.03 -13.67
N LEU A 233 13.97 6.16 -14.16
CA LEU A 233 13.30 5.09 -14.89
C LEU A 233 14.01 4.80 -16.22
N ASN A 234 14.34 5.82 -17.02
CA ASN A 234 15.03 5.68 -18.30
C ASN A 234 16.42 5.04 -18.18
N LYS A 235 17.12 5.23 -17.05
CA LYS A 235 18.46 4.68 -16.78
C LYS A 235 18.45 3.34 -16.04
N SER A 236 17.27 2.82 -15.72
CA SER A 236 17.15 1.53 -15.06
C SER A 236 17.58 0.38 -15.99
N LEU A 237 18.17 -0.67 -15.42
CA LEU A 237 18.65 -1.83 -16.20
C LEU A 237 17.51 -2.74 -16.69
N ASP A 238 16.30 -2.58 -16.13
CA ASP A 238 15.17 -3.50 -16.28
C ASP A 238 14.10 -2.95 -17.26
N LYS A 239 14.49 -2.61 -18.50
CA LYS A 239 13.72 -1.81 -19.48
C LYS A 239 12.25 -2.18 -19.65
N ASP A 240 11.95 -3.47 -19.68
CA ASP A 240 10.59 -3.97 -19.97
C ASP A 240 9.54 -3.64 -18.90
N LYS A 241 9.99 -3.16 -17.73
CA LYS A 241 9.11 -2.87 -16.59
C LYS A 241 8.96 -1.37 -16.30
N HIS A 242 9.70 -0.49 -16.99
CA HIS A 242 9.70 0.94 -16.67
C HIS A 242 8.40 1.62 -17.05
N SER A 243 7.88 1.35 -18.25
CA SER A 243 6.62 1.96 -18.72
C SER A 243 5.48 1.66 -17.78
N HIS A 244 5.40 0.43 -17.25
CA HIS A 244 4.38 0.05 -16.27
C HIS A 244 4.53 0.82 -14.96
N VAL A 245 5.74 0.89 -14.40
CA VAL A 245 6.00 1.62 -13.14
C VAL A 245 5.75 3.11 -13.31
N TYR A 246 6.17 3.71 -14.44
CA TYR A 246 5.95 5.12 -14.74
C TYR A 246 4.45 5.44 -14.82
N GLN A 247 3.71 4.69 -15.63
CA GLN A 247 2.26 4.87 -15.78
C GLN A 247 1.56 4.70 -14.44
N TRP A 248 1.96 3.71 -13.65
CA TRP A 248 1.40 3.51 -12.33
C TRP A 248 1.68 4.69 -11.39
N LEU A 249 2.91 5.21 -11.33
CA LEU A 249 3.26 6.36 -10.49
C LEU A 249 2.47 7.62 -10.88
N MET A 250 2.33 7.90 -12.18
CA MET A 250 1.68 9.11 -12.68
C MET A 250 0.15 9.05 -12.57
N ASN A 251 -0.44 7.85 -12.64
CA ASN A 251 -1.89 7.67 -12.54
C ASN A 251 -2.38 7.45 -11.10
N ASN A 252 -1.49 7.43 -10.12
CA ASN A 252 -1.84 7.12 -8.73
C ASN A 252 -1.15 8.10 -7.75
N PRO A 253 -1.62 9.36 -7.68
CA PRO A 253 -0.97 10.36 -6.87
C PRO A 253 -0.89 10.01 -5.38
N VAL A 254 0.27 10.21 -4.73
CA VAL A 254 0.42 9.89 -3.31
C VAL A 254 -0.39 10.89 -2.48
N GLY A 255 -1.56 10.46 -2.03
CA GLY A 255 -2.34 11.14 -1.00
C GLY A 255 -2.97 12.44 -1.42
N GLU A 256 -3.63 12.44 -2.58
CA GLU A 256 -4.90 13.17 -2.66
C GLU A 256 -5.81 12.56 -1.59
N GLU A 257 -6.11 13.32 -0.54
CA GLU A 257 -7.37 13.12 0.16
C GLU A 257 -8.43 13.32 -0.92
N ILE A 258 -9.07 12.23 -1.36
CA ILE A 258 -10.29 12.32 -2.13
C ILE A 258 -11.21 13.16 -1.25
N GLN A 259 -11.37 14.44 -1.58
CA GLN A 259 -12.43 15.23 -1.00
C GLN A 259 -13.70 14.53 -1.46
N LEU A 260 -14.28 13.71 -0.58
CA LEU A 260 -15.64 13.26 -0.72
C LEU A 260 -16.47 14.54 -0.75
N GLU A 261 -16.71 15.07 -1.94
CA GLU A 261 -17.78 16.01 -2.18
C GLU A 261 -19.04 15.28 -1.76
N THR A 262 -19.45 15.48 -0.51
CA THR A 262 -20.82 15.23 -0.06
C THR A 262 -21.72 16.12 -0.90
N SER A 263 -22.04 15.65 -2.09
CA SER A 263 -23.12 16.15 -2.91
C SER A 263 -24.40 15.85 -2.13
N ARG A 264 -24.80 16.82 -1.29
CA ARG A 264 -26.15 16.89 -0.73
C ARG A 264 -27.10 17.13 -1.90
N THR A 265 -27.54 16.06 -2.55
CA THR A 265 -28.79 16.08 -3.31
C THR A 265 -29.94 16.15 -2.31
N THR A 266 -30.33 17.36 -1.92
CA THR A 266 -31.66 17.61 -1.38
C THR A 266 -32.65 17.48 -2.53
N SER A 267 -33.10 16.27 -2.82
CA SER A 267 -34.27 16.05 -3.67
C SER A 267 -35.40 15.54 -2.80
N SER A 268 -36.27 16.44 -2.34
CA SER A 268 -37.55 16.09 -1.76
C SER A 268 -38.52 15.70 -2.89
N ALA A 269 -38.85 14.42 -2.95
CA ALA A 269 -40.08 13.97 -3.61
C ALA A 269 -40.62 12.78 -2.81
N PHE A 270 -41.50 13.09 -1.86
CA PHE A 270 -42.47 12.12 -1.36
C PHE A 270 -43.45 11.81 -2.50
N ILE A 271 -43.50 10.55 -2.94
CA ILE A 271 -44.65 10.03 -3.68
C ILE A 271 -45.19 8.86 -2.87
N THR A 272 -46.34 9.10 -2.25
CA THR A 272 -47.21 8.08 -1.66
C THR A 272 -47.93 7.38 -2.80
N ILE A 273 -47.83 6.05 -2.88
CA ILE A 273 -48.72 5.24 -3.72
C ILE A 273 -49.49 4.33 -2.77
N ASP A 274 -50.58 4.88 -2.27
CA ASP A 274 -51.79 4.12 -1.96
C ASP A 274 -52.70 4.21 -3.19
N SER A 275 -53.50 3.17 -3.42
CA SER A 275 -54.53 3.02 -4.47
C SER A 275 -54.08 2.44 -5.82
N LEU A 276 -53.92 1.11 -5.85
CA LEU A 276 -54.61 0.30 -6.87
C LEU A 276 -55.31 -0.88 -6.19
N LEU A 277 -56.55 -1.08 -6.60
CA LEU A 277 -57.60 -1.86 -5.96
C LEU A 277 -57.47 -3.38 -6.22
N ASN A 278 -57.62 -4.16 -5.14
CA ASN A 278 -58.32 -5.44 -4.92
C ASN A 278 -59.33 -5.95 -6.00
N PRO A 279 -59.90 -7.18 -5.89
CA PRO A 279 -59.41 -8.47 -5.35
C PRO A 279 -59.92 -9.75 -6.11
N ALA A 280 -59.53 -10.92 -5.59
CA ALA A 280 -60.24 -12.22 -5.54
C ALA A 280 -60.33 -13.14 -6.77
N ALA A 281 -59.81 -14.38 -6.67
CA ALA A 281 -60.54 -15.59 -6.24
C ALA A 281 -59.89 -16.89 -6.77
N THR A 282 -59.81 -17.92 -5.90
CA THR A 282 -59.80 -19.39 -6.15
C THR A 282 -58.66 -19.97 -7.02
N GLU A 283 -57.95 -21.05 -6.66
CA GLU A 283 -58.41 -22.35 -6.19
C GLU A 283 -57.21 -23.12 -5.59
N ASP A 284 -57.38 -23.67 -4.39
CA ASP A 284 -56.51 -24.71 -3.81
C ASP A 284 -57.14 -26.07 -4.14
N ASN A 285 -56.34 -27.03 -4.58
CA ASN A 285 -56.71 -28.43 -4.56
C ASN A 285 -55.63 -29.29 -3.91
N GLU A 286 -56.16 -30.17 -3.08
CA GLU A 286 -55.57 -30.99 -2.03
C GLU A 286 -54.86 -32.25 -2.61
N ILE A 287 -53.86 -32.80 -1.88
CA ILE A 287 -53.81 -34.20 -1.37
C ILE A 287 -52.36 -34.70 -1.13
N LYS A 288 -52.07 -34.84 0.18
CA LYS A 288 -51.37 -35.92 0.93
C LYS A 288 -50.53 -36.96 0.17
N ARG A 289 -49.32 -37.26 0.69
CA ARG A 289 -49.06 -38.41 1.60
C ARG A 289 -47.60 -38.53 2.06
N LEU A 290 -47.46 -38.75 3.37
CA LEU A 290 -46.32 -39.32 4.08
C LEU A 290 -46.07 -40.78 3.66
N VAL A 291 -44.81 -41.20 3.55
CA VAL A 291 -44.33 -42.53 4.02
C VAL A 291 -42.85 -42.42 4.41
N THR A 292 -42.59 -42.80 5.67
CA THR A 292 -41.32 -43.13 6.31
C THR A 292 -40.71 -44.41 5.75
N GLN A 293 -39.37 -44.52 5.71
CA GLN A 293 -38.61 -45.72 6.13
C GLN A 293 -37.10 -45.52 5.91
N SER A 294 -36.34 -45.54 7.01
CA SER A 294 -34.99 -46.15 7.05
C SER A 294 -35.19 -47.65 7.36
N PRO A 295 -34.22 -48.56 7.07
CA PRO A 295 -33.17 -48.79 8.08
C PRO A 295 -31.82 -49.35 7.57
N SER A 296 -30.79 -49.18 8.42
CA SER A 296 -29.68 -50.13 8.72
C SER A 296 -28.69 -50.49 7.58
N SER A 297 -27.39 -50.73 7.78
CA SER A 297 -26.68 -51.40 8.87
C SER A 297 -25.15 -51.27 8.67
N THR A 298 -24.40 -51.45 9.79
CA THR A 298 -23.02 -51.99 9.95
C THR A 298 -21.82 -51.25 9.34
N ALA A 299 -20.90 -50.69 10.15
CA ALA A 299 -19.73 -51.33 10.81
C ALA A 299 -18.68 -51.79 9.78
N GLU A 300 -17.38 -51.47 9.82
CA GLU A 300 -16.43 -51.32 10.92
C GLU A 300 -15.13 -50.61 10.42
N GLN A 301 -14.46 -49.92 11.36
CA GLN A 301 -13.02 -49.59 11.51
C GLN A 301 -12.04 -49.75 10.31
N ASP A 302 -11.23 -48.71 10.02
CA ASP A 302 -9.87 -48.59 10.59
C ASP A 302 -9.12 -47.28 10.21
N VAL A 303 -8.12 -47.01 11.03
CA VAL A 303 -7.31 -45.80 11.23
C VAL A 303 -6.44 -45.36 10.04
N ALA A 304 -6.48 -44.07 9.68
CA ALA A 304 -5.31 -43.34 9.17
C ALA A 304 -5.42 -41.83 9.43
N VAL A 305 -4.50 -41.32 10.25
CA VAL A 305 -4.27 -39.91 10.56
C VAL A 305 -3.30 -39.32 9.54
N LEU A 306 -3.49 -38.02 9.20
CA LEU A 306 -2.64 -37.08 8.44
C LEU A 306 -2.69 -37.11 6.90
N HIS A 307 -3.43 -36.15 6.31
CA HIS A 307 -2.94 -35.10 5.37
C HIS A 307 -4.12 -34.39 4.68
N SER A 308 -4.54 -33.22 5.17
CA SER A 308 -5.44 -32.33 4.41
C SER A 308 -5.20 -30.85 4.75
N ALA A 309 -3.99 -30.38 4.48
CA ALA A 309 -3.67 -28.94 4.42
C ALA A 309 -3.26 -28.48 3.00
N SER A 310 -3.45 -29.32 1.98
CA SER A 310 -3.00 -29.04 0.60
C SER A 310 -4.07 -28.43 -0.31
N SER A 311 -5.34 -28.36 0.09
CA SER A 311 -6.43 -27.83 -0.74
C SER A 311 -6.67 -26.32 -0.60
N SER A 312 -6.32 -25.70 0.52
CA SER A 312 -6.44 -24.23 0.69
C SER A 312 -5.33 -23.45 -0.04
N SER A 313 -4.15 -24.04 -0.19
CA SER A 313 -3.00 -23.40 -0.87
C SER A 313 -3.19 -23.31 -2.38
N THR A 314 -3.79 -24.32 -3.00
CA THR A 314 -4.12 -24.33 -4.44
C THR A 314 -5.28 -23.39 -4.76
N TYR A 315 -6.23 -23.21 -3.83
CA TYR A 315 -7.36 -22.30 -4.01
C TYR A 315 -6.96 -20.82 -3.87
N LEU A 316 -6.06 -20.48 -2.94
CA LEU A 316 -5.49 -19.13 -2.85
C LEU A 316 -4.58 -18.80 -4.04
N ALA A 317 -3.81 -19.77 -4.55
CA ALA A 317 -3.04 -19.61 -5.78
C ALA A 317 -3.93 -19.42 -7.02
N SER A 318 -5.12 -20.05 -7.05
CA SER A 318 -6.14 -19.84 -8.07
C SER A 318 -6.73 -18.43 -8.03
N LEU A 319 -7.02 -17.90 -6.83
CA LEU A 319 -7.47 -16.51 -6.64
C LEU A 319 -6.41 -15.48 -7.04
N ASP A 320 -5.13 -15.72 -6.72
CA ASP A 320 -4.01 -14.85 -7.14
C ASP A 320 -3.77 -14.89 -8.65
N MET A 321 -3.97 -16.04 -9.29
CA MET A 321 -3.92 -16.17 -10.75
C MET A 321 -5.04 -15.38 -11.45
N ASN A 322 -6.23 -15.34 -10.86
CA ASN A 322 -7.38 -14.59 -11.40
C ASN A 322 -7.17 -13.07 -11.35
N LEU A 323 -6.47 -12.55 -10.33
CA LEU A 323 -6.13 -11.13 -10.24
C LEU A 323 -5.08 -10.71 -11.29
N ILE A 324 -4.12 -11.60 -11.58
CA ILE A 324 -3.09 -11.36 -12.60
C ILE A 324 -3.71 -11.38 -14.02
N GLU A 325 -4.63 -12.29 -14.29
CA GLU A 325 -5.40 -12.31 -15.54
C GLU A 325 -6.28 -11.08 -15.70
N LEU A 326 -6.94 -10.60 -14.63
CA LEU A 326 -7.69 -9.35 -14.62
C LEU A 326 -6.79 -8.15 -15.00
N PHE A 327 -5.60 -8.05 -14.40
CA PHE A 327 -4.64 -7.00 -14.74
C PHE A 327 -4.08 -7.11 -16.17
N ARG A 328 -3.96 -8.32 -16.73
CA ARG A 328 -3.59 -8.52 -18.14
C ARG A 328 -4.73 -8.15 -19.08
N MET A 329 -5.96 -8.50 -18.76
CA MET A 329 -7.15 -8.18 -19.56
C MET A 329 -7.39 -6.67 -19.61
N ILE A 330 -7.29 -5.98 -18.46
CA ILE A 330 -7.43 -4.52 -18.38
C ILE A 330 -6.36 -3.80 -19.20
N ASN A 331 -5.11 -4.30 -19.21
CA ASN A 331 -4.00 -3.65 -19.91
C ASN A 331 -3.86 -4.03 -21.39
N LYS A 332 -4.47 -5.14 -21.85
CA LYS A 332 -4.29 -5.63 -23.24
C LYS A 332 -5.27 -5.01 -24.25
N GLN A 333 -6.37 -4.38 -23.83
CA GLN A 333 -7.43 -4.00 -24.77
C GLN A 333 -7.98 -2.60 -24.52
N GLN A 334 -7.35 -1.61 -25.18
CA GLN A 334 -7.74 -0.21 -25.19
C GLN A 334 -8.33 0.19 -26.55
N THR A 335 -9.32 -0.58 -27.05
CA THR A 335 -10.15 -0.24 -28.23
C THR A 335 -11.52 -0.92 -28.10
N ASP A 336 -12.60 -0.13 -28.20
CA ASP A 336 -14.05 -0.43 -28.15
C ASP A 336 -14.74 -0.60 -26.78
N SER A 337 -15.59 0.37 -26.42
CA SER A 337 -16.16 0.57 -25.08
C SER A 337 -17.49 -0.16 -24.79
N ASN A 338 -18.32 -0.47 -25.79
CA ASN A 338 -19.68 -0.95 -25.49
C ASN A 338 -19.78 -2.47 -25.26
N THR A 339 -18.87 -3.27 -25.81
CA THR A 339 -18.77 -4.72 -25.51
C THR A 339 -17.97 -5.00 -24.24
N GLN A 340 -17.31 -3.99 -23.67
CA GLN A 340 -16.49 -4.10 -22.46
C GLN A 340 -17.34 -4.14 -21.19
N GLU A 341 -18.32 -3.26 -21.11
CA GLU A 341 -19.19 -3.14 -19.94
C GLU A 341 -19.94 -4.47 -19.69
N GLU A 342 -20.44 -5.08 -20.76
CA GLU A 342 -21.19 -6.33 -20.70
C GLU A 342 -20.32 -7.52 -20.27
N LYS A 343 -19.05 -7.58 -20.72
CA LYS A 343 -18.08 -8.61 -20.29
C LYS A 343 -17.65 -8.43 -18.83
N ILE A 344 -17.47 -7.19 -18.38
CA ILE A 344 -17.16 -6.88 -16.98
C ILE A 344 -18.35 -7.26 -16.09
N PHE A 345 -19.58 -6.91 -16.47
CA PHE A 345 -20.78 -7.30 -15.72
C PHE A 345 -21.02 -8.80 -15.70
N GLN A 346 -20.73 -9.51 -16.78
CA GLN A 346 -20.83 -10.97 -16.82
C GLN A 346 -19.81 -11.62 -15.85
N TYR A 347 -18.57 -11.14 -15.84
CA TYR A 347 -17.54 -11.65 -14.94
C TYR A 347 -17.84 -11.33 -13.46
N ILE A 348 -18.35 -10.12 -13.15
CA ILE A 348 -18.79 -9.75 -11.79
C ILE A 348 -19.90 -10.69 -11.30
N ARG A 349 -20.84 -11.08 -12.17
CA ARG A 349 -21.89 -12.05 -11.85
C ARG A 349 -21.30 -13.43 -11.53
N GLU A 350 -20.34 -13.90 -12.32
CA GLU A 350 -19.71 -15.21 -12.12
C GLU A 350 -18.89 -15.27 -10.82
N VAL A 351 -18.12 -14.23 -10.51
CA VAL A 351 -17.37 -14.12 -9.23
C VAL A 351 -18.32 -14.04 -8.04
N SER A 352 -19.43 -13.31 -8.16
CA SER A 352 -20.44 -13.20 -7.11
C SER A 352 -21.14 -14.55 -6.86
N ALA A 353 -21.42 -15.31 -7.92
CA ALA A 353 -21.97 -16.66 -7.83
C ALA A 353 -20.99 -17.62 -7.14
N LEU A 354 -19.71 -17.59 -7.52
CA LEU A 354 -18.65 -18.38 -6.87
C LEU A 354 -18.51 -18.07 -5.38
N ARG A 355 -18.57 -16.78 -5.00
CA ARG A 355 -18.52 -16.35 -3.60
C ARG A 355 -19.76 -16.82 -2.82
N SER A 356 -20.94 -16.75 -3.41
CA SER A 356 -22.17 -17.28 -2.82
C SER A 356 -22.07 -18.78 -2.56
N ASN A 357 -21.61 -19.54 -3.56
CA ASN A 357 -21.43 -20.98 -3.47
C ASN A 357 -20.39 -21.37 -2.40
N PHE A 358 -19.29 -20.62 -2.31
CA PHE A 358 -18.27 -20.82 -1.26
C PHE A 358 -18.82 -20.56 0.15
N ASN A 359 -19.60 -19.49 0.33
CA ASN A 359 -20.23 -19.20 1.62
C ASN A 359 -21.27 -20.26 2.02
N SER A 360 -22.01 -20.80 1.05
CA SER A 360 -22.94 -21.91 1.27
C SER A 360 -22.19 -23.20 1.65
N ALA A 361 -21.06 -23.50 1.01
CA ALA A 361 -20.21 -24.63 1.38
C ALA A 361 -19.63 -24.48 2.80
N LEU A 362 -19.18 -23.28 3.17
CA LEU A 362 -18.71 -23.00 4.54
C LEU A 362 -19.80 -23.14 5.60
N LYS A 363 -21.06 -22.90 5.25
CA LYS A 363 -22.21 -23.13 6.14
C LYS A 363 -22.55 -24.61 6.32
N LEU A 364 -22.24 -25.47 5.34
CA LEU A 364 -22.44 -26.91 5.42
C LEU A 364 -21.34 -27.63 6.21
N ILE A 365 -20.15 -27.02 6.28
CA ILE A 365 -18.99 -27.55 7.04
C ILE A 365 -19.08 -27.18 8.53
N ARG A 366 -19.85 -26.15 8.87
CA ARG A 366 -20.15 -25.74 10.26
C ARG A 366 -21.43 -26.40 10.72
#